data_AF-A0A420XY46-F1
#
_entry.id   AF-A0A420XY46-F1
#
_cell.length_a   1.000
_cell.length_b   1.000
_cell.length_c   1.000
_cell.angle_alpha   90.00
_cell.angle_beta   90.00
_cell.angle_gamma   90.00
#
_symmetry.space_group_name_H-M   'P 1'
#
loop_
_entity.id
_entity.type
_entity.pdbx_description
1 polymer ?
#
loop_
_entity_poly.entity_id
_entity_poly.type
_entity_poly.pdbx_seq_one_letter_code
_entity_poly.pdbx_strand_id
1 'polypeptide(L)'
;MDEYVGLPRDHPESYHSFMWTNLFQHVDIDPKNVNILDGNAPDLAAECVAYEARIQAVGGIELFLGGVGSDGHIAFNEPGSSLASRTRVKSLAYDTMIANARFFGGDMAAVPRMALTVGVQTIMEAREVVIIATGTSKALAIQQAVEGGVGHLCTLSCLQLHPCSMVVVDDDATQELKVKTVNVSTPFPSNS
;
A
#
# COMPACT_ATOMS: atom_id res chain seq x y z
N MET A 1 0.23 4.39 -4.82
CA MET A 1 1.38 3.93 -4.00
C MET A 1 2.44 3.30 -4.90
N ASP A 2 2.01 2.73 -6.02
CA ASP A 2 2.78 1.87 -6.90
C ASP A 2 2.21 1.96 -8.32
N GLU A 3 2.92 1.37 -9.29
CA GLU A 3 2.45 1.12 -10.66
C GLU A 3 3.21 -0.09 -11.24
N TYR A 4 2.55 -0.87 -12.11
CA TYR A 4 3.19 -2.00 -12.77
C TYR A 4 4.23 -1.55 -13.80
N VAL A 5 5.37 -2.25 -13.84
CA VAL A 5 6.41 -2.01 -14.85
C VAL A 5 6.04 -2.69 -16.17
N GLY A 6 6.12 -1.94 -17.27
CA GLY A 6 5.92 -2.46 -18.63
C GLY A 6 4.46 -2.72 -19.02
N LEU A 7 3.49 -2.36 -18.18
CA LEU A 7 2.08 -2.41 -18.52
C LEU A 7 1.66 -1.08 -19.16
N PRO A 8 1.00 -1.06 -20.34
CA PRO A 8 0.56 0.18 -20.96
C PRO A 8 -0.26 1.04 -20.01
N ARG A 9 -0.03 2.36 -20.01
CA ARG A 9 -0.69 3.30 -19.10
C ARG A 9 -2.21 3.25 -19.22
N ASP A 10 -2.72 3.04 -20.42
CA ASP A 10 -4.14 2.92 -20.78
C ASP A 10 -4.70 1.50 -20.66
N HIS A 11 -3.88 0.51 -20.26
CA HIS A 11 -4.34 -0.83 -19.97
C HIS A 11 -5.39 -0.79 -18.85
N PRO A 12 -6.51 -1.52 -18.93
CA PRO A 12 -7.58 -1.44 -17.92
C PRO A 12 -7.12 -1.80 -16.51
N GLU A 13 -6.15 -2.72 -16.40
CA GLU A 13 -5.56 -3.15 -15.12
C GLU A 13 -4.33 -2.35 -14.67
N SER A 14 -3.97 -1.25 -15.34
CA SER A 14 -2.94 -0.33 -14.83
C SER A 14 -3.49 0.43 -13.62
N TYR A 15 -2.63 0.79 -12.67
CA TYR A 15 -3.07 1.61 -11.53
C TYR A 15 -3.42 3.04 -11.95
N HIS A 16 -2.83 3.52 -13.04
CA HIS A 16 -3.29 4.72 -13.71
C HIS A 16 -4.76 4.62 -14.14
N SER A 17 -5.15 3.58 -14.89
CA SER A 17 -6.54 3.37 -15.33
C SER A 17 -7.49 3.13 -14.17
N PHE A 18 -7.05 2.35 -13.17
CA PHE A 18 -7.82 2.11 -11.94
C PHE A 18 -8.16 3.43 -11.22
N MET A 19 -7.16 4.28 -10.97
CA MET A 19 -7.36 5.55 -10.28
C MET A 19 -8.19 6.53 -11.09
N TRP A 20 -7.99 6.60 -12.41
CA TRP A 20 -8.78 7.46 -13.27
C TRP A 20 -10.24 7.04 -13.33
N THR A 21 -10.48 5.73 -13.46
CA THR A 21 -11.82 5.14 -13.60
C THR A 21 -12.64 5.23 -12.31
N ASN A 22 -12.00 4.97 -11.17
CA ASN A 22 -12.71 4.81 -9.90
C ASN A 22 -12.73 6.06 -9.02
N LEU A 23 -11.87 7.06 -9.29
CA LEU A 23 -11.79 8.26 -8.45
C LEU A 23 -11.63 9.55 -9.25
N PHE A 24 -10.51 9.71 -9.97
CA PHE A 24 -10.11 11.04 -10.44
C PHE A 24 -11.07 11.67 -11.46
N GLN A 25 -11.76 10.88 -12.29
CA GLN A 25 -12.76 11.43 -13.22
C GLN A 25 -14.08 11.84 -12.56
N HIS A 26 -14.29 11.49 -11.29
CA HIS A 26 -15.54 11.74 -10.55
C HIS A 26 -15.43 12.90 -9.55
N VAL A 27 -14.28 13.57 -9.50
CA VAL A 27 -13.98 14.69 -8.59
C VAL A 27 -13.34 15.85 -9.34
N ASP A 28 -13.28 17.02 -8.72
CA ASP A 28 -12.78 18.27 -9.31
C ASP A 28 -11.26 18.47 -9.16
N ILE A 29 -10.49 17.38 -9.16
CA ILE A 29 -9.03 17.43 -9.07
C ILE A 29 -8.41 17.90 -10.40
N ASP A 30 -7.51 18.88 -10.35
CA ASP A 30 -6.71 19.24 -11.53
C ASP A 30 -5.78 18.06 -11.89
N PRO A 31 -5.84 17.51 -13.12
CA PRO A 31 -4.96 16.42 -13.57
C PRO A 31 -3.47 16.71 -13.37
N LYS A 32 -3.05 17.98 -13.38
CA LYS A 32 -1.65 18.37 -13.14
C LYS A 32 -1.18 18.12 -11.71
N ASN A 33 -2.11 18.01 -10.76
CA ASN A 33 -1.83 17.71 -9.37
C ASN A 33 -1.81 16.19 -9.10
N VAL A 34 -2.22 15.37 -10.08
CA VAL A 34 -2.19 13.90 -9.97
C VAL A 34 -0.79 13.40 -10.29
N ASN A 35 -0.21 12.64 -9.35
CA ASN A 35 1.09 12.03 -9.48
C ASN A 35 0.97 10.52 -9.30
N ILE A 36 1.36 9.77 -10.34
CA ILE A 36 1.47 8.30 -10.33
C ILE A 36 2.86 7.97 -10.90
N LEU A 37 3.49 6.92 -10.37
CA LEU A 37 4.77 6.41 -10.87
C LEU A 37 4.64 5.98 -12.33
N ASP A 38 5.59 6.33 -13.18
CA ASP A 38 5.62 5.87 -14.57
C ASP A 38 6.35 4.52 -14.71
N GLY A 39 5.59 3.43 -14.67
CA GLY A 39 6.09 2.07 -14.88
C GLY A 39 6.66 1.79 -16.28
N ASN A 40 6.51 2.72 -17.24
CA ASN A 40 7.05 2.62 -18.59
C ASN A 40 8.20 3.62 -18.85
N ALA A 41 8.70 4.28 -17.80
CA ALA A 41 9.83 5.18 -17.92
C ALA A 41 11.07 4.46 -18.49
N PRO A 42 11.87 5.11 -19.35
CA PRO A 42 13.06 4.50 -19.93
C PRO A 42 14.14 4.18 -18.88
N ASP A 43 14.19 4.97 -17.80
CA ASP A 43 15.00 4.72 -16.62
C ASP A 43 14.10 4.70 -15.37
N LEU A 44 13.76 3.50 -14.93
CA LEU A 44 12.90 3.26 -13.79
C LEU A 44 13.51 3.76 -12.47
N ALA A 45 14.84 3.70 -12.33
CA ALA A 45 15.52 4.18 -11.13
C ALA A 45 15.46 5.70 -11.05
N ALA A 46 15.67 6.38 -12.19
CA ALA A 46 15.49 7.82 -12.29
C ALA A 46 14.05 8.26 -12.00
N GLU A 47 13.04 7.52 -12.48
CA GLU A 47 11.63 7.79 -12.16
C GLU A 47 11.35 7.69 -10.66
N CYS A 48 11.87 6.67 -9.97
CA CYS A 48 11.74 6.55 -8.51
C CYS A 48 12.36 7.74 -7.78
N VAL A 49 13.56 8.17 -8.16
CA VAL A 49 14.23 9.34 -7.57
C VAL A 49 13.45 10.63 -7.85
N ALA A 50 12.95 10.80 -9.07
CA ALA A 50 12.14 11.95 -9.45
C ALA A 50 10.80 11.99 -8.70
N TYR A 51 10.19 10.84 -8.43
CA TYR A 51 8.95 10.75 -7.64
C TYR A 51 9.17 11.20 -6.19
N GLU A 52 10.27 10.76 -5.56
CA GLU A 52 10.67 11.23 -4.22
C GLU A 52 10.92 12.74 -4.20
N ALA A 53 11.62 13.26 -5.21
CA ALA A 53 11.88 14.70 -5.33
C ALA A 53 10.57 15.50 -5.49
N ARG A 54 9.58 14.99 -6.24
CA ARG A 54 8.25 15.60 -6.37
C ARG A 54 7.52 15.66 -5.03
N ILE A 55 7.56 14.60 -4.23
CA ILE A 55 6.98 14.58 -2.87
C ILE A 55 7.61 15.67 -2.00
N GLN A 56 8.94 15.75 -2.01
CA GLN A 56 9.65 16.75 -1.21
C GLN A 56 9.39 18.18 -1.69
N ALA A 57 9.29 18.40 -3.00
CA ALA A 57 9.03 19.72 -3.58
C ALA A 57 7.68 20.32 -3.18
N VAL A 58 6.69 19.47 -2.86
CA VAL A 58 5.36 19.90 -2.36
C VAL A 58 5.28 19.94 -0.83
N GLY A 59 6.38 19.66 -0.12
CA GLY A 59 6.46 19.73 1.34
C GLY A 59 6.13 18.42 2.09
N GLY A 60 6.13 17.29 1.38
CA GLY A 60 5.80 15.97 1.94
C GLY A 60 4.33 15.58 1.76
N ILE A 61 3.94 14.47 2.37
CA ILE A 61 2.58 13.93 2.32
C ILE A 61 1.86 14.29 3.62
N GLU A 62 0.73 14.98 3.53
CA GLU A 62 -0.07 15.33 4.71
C GLU A 62 -0.75 14.08 5.29
N LEU A 63 -1.49 13.36 4.44
CA LEU A 63 -2.19 12.13 4.78
C LEU A 63 -1.85 11.04 3.76
N PHE A 64 -1.32 9.93 4.24
CA PHE A 64 -1.08 8.74 3.44
C PHE A 64 -2.17 7.71 3.71
N LEU A 65 -3.07 7.52 2.73
CA LEU A 65 -4.08 6.46 2.78
C LEU A 65 -3.57 5.21 2.04
N GLY A 66 -3.63 4.06 2.69
CA GLY A 66 -3.21 2.79 2.10
C GLY A 66 -4.08 1.62 2.53
N GLY A 67 -3.82 0.48 1.91
CA GLY A 67 -4.32 -0.82 2.34
C GLY A 67 -3.18 -1.72 2.79
N VAL A 68 -3.52 -2.94 3.22
CA VAL A 68 -2.55 -3.97 3.60
C VAL A 68 -2.75 -5.27 2.81
N GLY A 69 -1.65 -5.88 2.41
CA GLY A 69 -1.57 -7.26 1.91
C GLY A 69 -1.97 -8.28 2.97
N SER A 70 -2.37 -9.48 2.54
CA SER A 70 -2.69 -10.58 3.49
C SER A 70 -1.46 -11.12 4.23
N ASP A 71 -0.26 -10.82 3.71
CA ASP A 71 1.06 -11.05 4.30
C ASP A 71 1.56 -9.85 5.14
N GLY A 72 0.77 -8.79 5.30
CA GLY A 72 1.17 -7.59 6.03
C GLY A 72 1.99 -6.57 5.25
N HIS A 73 2.10 -6.68 3.92
CA HIS A 73 2.78 -5.65 3.13
C HIS A 73 1.97 -4.34 3.04
N ILE A 74 2.67 -3.21 3.05
CA ILE A 74 2.14 -1.89 2.65
C ILE A 74 2.75 -1.47 1.32
N ALA A 75 1.92 -1.02 0.37
CA ALA A 75 2.32 -0.91 -1.05
C ALA A 75 2.89 -2.27 -1.54
N PHE A 76 3.73 -2.30 -2.57
CA PHE A 76 4.53 -3.52 -2.85
C PHE A 76 5.77 -3.70 -1.96
N ASN A 77 5.76 -3.27 -0.68
CA ASN A 77 6.84 -3.57 0.26
C ASN A 77 6.66 -4.96 0.89
N GLU A 78 6.88 -5.99 0.07
CA GLU A 78 6.74 -7.40 0.42
C GLU A 78 7.63 -7.83 1.60
N PRO A 79 7.31 -8.97 2.25
CA PRO A 79 8.12 -9.54 3.33
C PRO A 79 9.61 -9.59 2.99
N GLY A 80 10.44 -9.08 3.91
CA GLY A 80 11.88 -8.93 3.74
C GLY A 80 12.31 -7.54 3.20
N SER A 81 11.37 -6.67 2.82
CA SER A 81 11.68 -5.29 2.42
C SER A 81 12.27 -4.48 3.57
N SER A 82 13.31 -3.70 3.30
CA SER A 82 13.88 -2.80 4.30
C SER A 82 12.82 -1.83 4.84
N LEU A 83 12.74 -1.69 6.16
CA LEU A 83 11.86 -0.71 6.80
C LEU A 83 12.32 0.73 6.58
N ALA A 84 13.57 0.93 6.15
CA ALA A 84 14.11 2.23 5.75
C ALA A 84 14.11 2.41 4.21
N SER A 85 13.35 1.60 3.47
CA SER A 85 13.36 1.64 2.01
C SER A 85 12.76 2.93 1.45
N ARG A 86 13.29 3.38 0.30
CA ARG A 86 12.72 4.44 -0.55
C ARG A 86 11.94 3.85 -1.73
N THR A 87 11.32 4.73 -2.50
CA THR A 87 10.70 4.41 -3.77
C THR A 87 11.69 3.67 -4.68
N ARG A 88 11.28 2.52 -5.22
CA ARG A 88 12.16 1.62 -5.97
C ARG A 88 11.39 0.70 -6.89
N VAL A 89 12.12 0.08 -7.82
CA VAL A 89 11.66 -1.12 -8.54
C VAL A 89 11.63 -2.31 -7.58
N LYS A 90 10.54 -3.07 -7.62
CA LYS A 90 10.38 -4.30 -6.84
C LYS A 90 9.82 -5.42 -7.71
N SER A 91 10.44 -6.59 -7.64
CA SER A 91 9.87 -7.81 -8.20
C SER A 91 8.70 -8.27 -7.34
N LEU A 92 7.59 -8.65 -7.98
CA LEU A 92 6.43 -9.18 -7.28
C LEU A 92 6.69 -10.62 -6.84
N ALA A 93 6.34 -10.94 -5.60
CA ALA A 93 6.29 -12.28 -5.06
C ALA A 93 5.25 -13.12 -5.81
N TYR A 94 5.47 -14.43 -5.79
CA TYR A 94 4.58 -15.40 -6.42
C TYR A 94 3.13 -15.30 -5.90
N ASP A 95 2.95 -15.11 -4.59
CA ASP A 95 1.63 -14.96 -3.99
C ASP A 95 0.92 -13.68 -4.45
N THR A 96 1.66 -12.57 -4.59
CA THR A 96 1.15 -11.31 -5.17
C THR A 96 0.70 -11.52 -6.61
N MET A 97 1.49 -12.25 -7.41
CA MET A 97 1.13 -12.57 -8.78
C MET A 97 -0.15 -13.42 -8.84
N ILE A 98 -0.30 -14.43 -7.98
CA ILE A 98 -1.52 -15.25 -7.89
C ILE A 98 -2.72 -14.40 -7.53
N ALA A 99 -2.60 -13.55 -6.51
CA ALA A 99 -3.68 -12.69 -6.06
C ALA A 99 -4.15 -11.72 -7.17
N ASN A 100 -3.22 -11.28 -8.01
CA ASN A 100 -3.49 -10.33 -9.08
C ASN A 100 -3.90 -10.99 -10.40
N ALA A 101 -3.59 -12.27 -10.62
CA ALA A 101 -3.95 -13.00 -11.85
C ALA A 101 -5.45 -12.96 -12.16
N ARG A 102 -6.32 -12.86 -11.13
CA ARG A 102 -7.78 -12.67 -11.31
C ARG A 102 -8.15 -11.45 -12.16
N PHE A 103 -7.32 -10.40 -12.14
CA PHE A 103 -7.50 -9.19 -12.93
C PHE A 103 -7.01 -9.37 -14.38
N PHE A 104 -6.08 -10.30 -14.60
CA PHE A 104 -5.53 -10.63 -15.92
C PHE A 104 -6.18 -11.89 -16.51
N GLY A 105 -7.49 -12.06 -16.32
CA GLY A 105 -8.25 -13.19 -16.86
C GLY A 105 -7.86 -14.57 -16.29
N GLY A 106 -7.17 -14.60 -15.14
CA GLY A 106 -6.61 -15.82 -14.55
C GLY A 106 -5.26 -16.24 -15.13
N ASP A 107 -4.67 -15.49 -16.07
CA ASP A 107 -3.39 -15.82 -16.68
C ASP A 107 -2.22 -15.23 -15.90
N MET A 108 -1.49 -16.09 -15.20
CA MET A 108 -0.25 -15.73 -14.48
C MET A 108 0.84 -15.16 -15.39
N ALA A 109 0.89 -15.56 -16.67
CA ALA A 109 1.90 -15.07 -17.60
C ALA A 109 1.64 -13.61 -18.03
N ALA A 110 0.39 -13.15 -17.95
CA ALA A 110 -0.02 -11.79 -18.25
C ALA A 110 0.22 -10.81 -17.08
N VAL A 111 0.46 -11.31 -15.87
CA VAL A 111 0.75 -10.46 -14.70
C VAL A 111 2.16 -9.87 -14.81
N PRO A 112 2.32 -8.53 -14.70
CA PRO A 112 3.63 -7.91 -14.67
C PRO A 112 4.50 -8.46 -13.54
N ARG A 113 5.78 -8.73 -13.81
CA ARG A 113 6.71 -9.33 -12.83
C ARG A 113 7.34 -8.32 -11.88
N MET A 114 7.24 -7.04 -12.21
CA MET A 114 7.85 -5.95 -11.46
C MET A 114 6.86 -4.79 -11.34
N ALA A 115 7.02 -4.01 -10.29
CA ALA A 115 6.31 -2.77 -10.06
C ALA A 115 7.28 -1.70 -9.56
N LEU A 116 6.94 -0.44 -9.80
CA LEU A 116 7.48 0.68 -9.02
C LEU A 116 6.61 0.81 -7.77
N THR A 117 7.23 1.06 -6.62
CA THR A 117 6.52 1.20 -5.36
C THR A 117 7.22 2.19 -4.47
N VAL A 118 6.44 3.00 -3.73
CA VAL A 118 6.99 3.82 -2.65
C VAL A 118 7.60 2.92 -1.56
N GLY A 119 8.66 3.40 -0.92
CA GLY A 119 9.29 2.67 0.15
C GLY A 119 8.55 2.77 1.48
N VAL A 120 8.90 1.91 2.43
CA VAL A 120 8.35 1.97 3.79
C VAL A 120 8.69 3.32 4.43
N GLN A 121 9.92 3.82 4.27
CA GLN A 121 10.30 5.13 4.80
C GLN A 121 9.56 6.27 4.12
N THR A 122 9.25 6.15 2.83
CA THR A 122 8.46 7.14 2.08
C THR A 122 7.05 7.28 2.68
N ILE A 123 6.44 6.16 3.10
CA ILE A 123 5.14 6.16 3.77
C ILE A 123 5.27 6.76 5.19
N MET A 124 6.30 6.35 5.93
CA MET A 124 6.57 6.79 7.30
C MET A 124 6.98 8.27 7.43
N GLU A 125 7.25 8.96 6.31
CA GLU A 125 7.51 10.40 6.25
C GLU A 125 6.25 11.24 6.05
N ALA A 126 5.09 10.61 5.85
CA ALA A 126 3.82 11.32 5.87
C ALA A 126 3.53 11.87 7.28
N ARG A 127 2.74 12.94 7.39
CA ARG A 127 2.37 13.46 8.71
C ARG A 127 1.38 12.54 9.41
N GLU A 128 0.43 12.00 8.67
CA GLU A 128 -0.54 11.02 9.13
C GLU A 128 -0.60 9.82 8.17
N VAL A 129 -0.70 8.61 8.72
CA VAL A 129 -0.85 7.38 7.93
C VAL A 129 -2.12 6.65 8.35
N VAL A 130 -3.01 6.38 7.40
CA VAL A 130 -4.24 5.61 7.62
C VAL A 130 -4.20 4.36 6.76
N ILE A 131 -4.33 3.19 7.39
CA ILE A 131 -4.42 1.90 6.70
C ILE A 131 -5.81 1.32 6.89
N ILE A 132 -6.45 0.94 5.79
CA ILE A 132 -7.75 0.25 5.79
C ILE A 132 -7.52 -1.24 5.51
N ALA A 133 -8.12 -2.11 6.33
CA ALA A 133 -8.10 -3.55 6.11
C ALA A 133 -9.45 -4.19 6.42
N THR A 134 -10.01 -4.91 5.45
CA THR A 134 -11.33 -5.53 5.58
C THR A 134 -11.31 -7.01 5.22
N GLY A 135 -12.06 -7.82 5.97
CA GLY A 135 -12.27 -9.23 5.74
C GLY A 135 -11.25 -10.15 6.40
N THR A 136 -11.65 -11.41 6.63
CA THR A 136 -10.86 -12.42 7.37
C THR A 136 -9.48 -12.67 6.76
N SER A 137 -9.33 -12.48 5.45
CA SER A 137 -8.05 -12.61 4.74
C SER A 137 -6.95 -11.64 5.24
N LYS A 138 -7.31 -10.64 6.05
CA LYS A 138 -6.40 -9.65 6.64
C LYS A 138 -6.12 -9.89 8.11
N ALA A 139 -6.85 -10.79 8.78
CA ALA A 139 -6.80 -10.93 10.23
C ALA A 139 -5.39 -11.25 10.76
N LEU A 140 -4.66 -12.15 10.10
CA LEU A 140 -3.29 -12.49 10.48
C LEU A 140 -2.33 -11.31 10.31
N ALA A 141 -2.44 -10.56 9.20
CA ALA A 141 -1.62 -9.39 8.95
C ALA A 141 -1.85 -8.29 10.02
N ILE A 142 -3.12 -8.07 10.39
CA ILE A 142 -3.49 -7.12 11.45
C ILE A 142 -2.96 -7.57 12.81
N GLN A 143 -3.07 -8.86 13.13
CA GLN A 143 -2.52 -9.41 14.37
C GLN A 143 -1.01 -9.23 14.46
N GLN A 144 -0.28 -9.52 13.39
CA GLN A 144 1.17 -9.32 13.34
C GLN A 144 1.56 -7.85 13.45
N ALA A 145 0.82 -6.96 12.80
CA ALA A 145 1.10 -5.53 12.82
C ALA A 145 0.79 -4.86 14.16
N VAL A 146 -0.26 -5.31 14.87
CA VAL A 146 -0.72 -4.67 16.12
C VAL A 146 -0.14 -5.34 17.37
N GLU A 147 -0.08 -6.67 17.40
CA GLU A 147 0.38 -7.43 18.58
C GLU A 147 1.79 -8.00 18.44
N GLY A 148 2.31 -8.08 17.22
CA GLY A 148 3.67 -8.52 16.94
C GLY A 148 4.70 -7.41 17.21
N GLY A 149 5.98 -7.79 17.14
CA GLY A 149 7.07 -6.81 17.16
C GLY A 149 7.30 -6.20 15.77
N VAL A 150 7.90 -5.02 15.75
CA VAL A 150 8.35 -4.38 14.51
C VAL A 150 9.31 -5.30 13.76
N GLY A 151 9.01 -5.62 12.50
CA GLY A 151 9.82 -6.54 11.71
C GLY A 151 9.54 -6.47 10.21
N HIS A 152 10.57 -6.66 9.40
CA HIS A 152 10.46 -6.57 7.94
C HIS A 152 9.65 -7.68 7.26
N LEU A 153 9.25 -8.72 7.99
CA LEU A 153 8.38 -9.77 7.46
C LEU A 153 6.91 -9.33 7.42
N CYS A 154 6.50 -8.39 8.27
CA CYS A 154 5.20 -7.72 8.25
C CYS A 154 5.48 -6.21 8.19
N THR A 155 5.62 -5.64 6.99
CA THR A 155 6.07 -4.25 6.86
C THR A 155 5.06 -3.24 7.43
N LEU A 156 3.77 -3.59 7.53
CA LEU A 156 2.76 -2.81 8.26
C LEU A 156 3.14 -2.57 9.73
N SER A 157 3.89 -3.46 10.38
CA SER A 157 4.34 -3.28 11.77
C SER A 157 5.20 -2.03 11.98
N CYS A 158 5.74 -1.43 10.91
CA CYS A 158 6.46 -0.14 10.99
C CYS A 158 5.60 0.99 11.56
N LEU A 159 4.27 0.93 11.43
CA LEU A 159 3.36 1.95 11.95
C LEU A 159 3.42 2.09 13.47
N GLN A 160 3.86 1.06 14.19
CA GLN A 160 4.12 1.17 15.63
C GLN A 160 5.16 2.24 15.98
N LEU A 161 5.99 2.64 15.01
CA LEU A 161 7.00 3.69 15.15
C LEU A 161 6.53 5.05 14.63
N HIS A 162 5.35 5.11 13.99
CA HIS A 162 4.85 6.33 13.38
C HIS A 162 4.18 7.22 14.44
N PRO A 163 4.46 8.53 14.48
CA PRO A 163 3.90 9.41 15.52
C PRO A 163 2.39 9.61 15.40
N CYS A 164 1.82 9.43 14.21
CA CYS A 164 0.39 9.60 13.96
C CYS A 164 -0.10 8.59 12.92
N SER A 165 -0.49 7.39 13.36
CA SER A 165 -1.02 6.36 12.47
C SER A 165 -2.33 5.78 12.98
N MET A 166 -3.19 5.37 12.05
CA MET A 166 -4.46 4.72 12.32
C MET A 166 -4.61 3.48 11.44
N VAL A 167 -5.08 2.38 12.03
CA VAL A 167 -5.48 1.18 11.29
C VAL A 167 -6.99 1.01 11.48
N VAL A 168 -7.74 1.14 10.39
CA VAL A 168 -9.20 1.02 10.35
C VAL A 168 -9.55 -0.37 9.83
N VAL A 169 -10.26 -1.14 10.64
CA VAL A 169 -10.59 -2.54 10.36
C VAL A 169 -12.07 -2.83 10.54
N ASP A 170 -12.59 -3.81 9.81
CA ASP A 170 -13.88 -4.43 10.11
C ASP A 170 -13.72 -5.56 11.13
N ASP A 171 -14.85 -6.08 11.63
CA ASP A 171 -14.85 -7.15 12.64
C ASP A 171 -14.13 -8.41 12.13
N ASP A 172 -14.29 -8.75 10.85
CA ASP A 172 -13.66 -9.93 10.24
C ASP A 172 -12.13 -9.85 10.22
N ALA A 173 -11.55 -8.66 10.07
CA ALA A 173 -10.11 -8.45 10.15
C ALA A 173 -9.58 -8.46 11.61
N THR A 174 -10.44 -8.57 12.63
CA THR A 174 -10.03 -8.69 14.04
C THR A 174 -9.96 -10.13 14.57
N GLN A 175 -10.33 -11.13 13.77
CA GLN A 175 -10.54 -12.52 14.23
C GLN A 175 -9.31 -13.19 14.87
N GLU A 176 -8.10 -12.75 14.51
CA GLU A 176 -6.84 -13.26 15.09
C GLU A 176 -6.34 -12.42 16.28
N LEU A 177 -6.95 -11.26 16.55
CA LEU A 177 -6.58 -10.40 17.68
C LEU A 177 -7.03 -11.01 19.01
N LYS A 178 -6.26 -10.75 20.07
CA LYS A 178 -6.72 -11.08 21.42
C LYS A 178 -7.92 -10.19 21.78
N VAL A 179 -8.91 -10.78 22.45
CA VAL A 179 -10.12 -10.07 22.94
C VAL A 179 -9.76 -8.78 23.70
N LYS A 180 -8.72 -8.82 24.54
CA LYS A 180 -8.27 -7.65 25.29
C LYS A 180 -7.81 -6.49 24.39
N THR A 181 -7.23 -6.79 23.23
CA THR A 181 -6.74 -5.81 22.25
C THR A 181 -7.92 -5.13 21.58
N VAL A 182 -8.94 -5.89 21.16
CA VAL A 182 -10.15 -5.35 20.55
C VAL A 182 -10.88 -4.40 21.53
N ASN A 183 -11.04 -4.82 22.78
CA ASN A 183 -11.78 -4.05 23.79
C ASN A 183 -11.15 -2.70 24.17
N VAL A 184 -9.84 -2.54 24.01
CA VAL A 184 -9.14 -1.26 24.32
C VAL A 184 -8.95 -0.38 23.08
N SER A 185 -9.17 -0.93 21.89
CA SER A 185 -8.92 -0.24 20.61
C SER A 185 -10.16 0.39 20.00
N THR A 186 -11.34 0.22 20.61
CA THR A 186 -12.59 0.88 20.21
C THR A 186 -12.75 2.20 20.97
N PRO A 187 -12.54 3.37 20.33
CA PRO A 187 -12.71 4.67 20.97
C PRO A 187 -14.17 5.03 21.24
N PHE A 188 -15.13 4.23 20.76
CA PHE A 188 -16.56 4.45 20.96
C PHE A 188 -17.20 3.20 21.59
N PRO A 189 -17.93 3.34 22.72
CA PRO A 189 -18.73 2.24 23.22
C PRO A 189 -19.72 1.84 22.13
N SER A 190 -19.74 0.55 21.80
CA SER A 190 -20.80 -0.05 20.99
C SER A 190 -22.13 0.24 21.70
N ASN A 191 -22.95 1.11 21.14
CA ASN A 191 -24.33 1.24 21.58
C ASN A 191 -25.03 -0.07 21.25
N SER A 192 -25.30 -0.85 22.30
CA SER A 192 -26.21 -1.99 22.33
C SER A 192 -27.63 -1.59 21.95
#